data_AF-A0A316E1T1-F1
#
_entry.id   AF-A0A316E1T1-F1
#
_cell.length_a   1.000
_cell.length_b   1.000
_cell.length_c   1.000
_cell.angle_alpha   90.00
_cell.angle_beta   90.00
_cell.angle_gamma   90.00
#
_symmetry.space_group_name_H-M   'P 1'
#
loop_
_entity.id
_entity.type
_entity.pdbx_description
1 polymer ?
#
loop_
_entity_poly.entity_id
_entity_poly.type
_entity_poly.pdbx_seq_one_letter_code
_entity_poly.pdbx_strand_id
1 'polypeptide(L)' 'MKQGNEEVKFVKEPEEETQNYIFQKNKKTKVGVFVFITILLFLIIGVITSVTYFTSEAL' A
#
# COMPACT_ATOMS: atom_id res chain seq x y z
N MET A 1 24.96 -24.56 11.78
CA MET A 1 23.87 -23.61 12.05
C MET A 1 22.57 -24.39 11.96
N LYS A 2 21.68 -24.31 12.96
CA LYS A 2 20.40 -25.03 12.92
C LYS A 2 19.52 -24.32 11.90
N GLN A 3 19.33 -24.91 10.73
CA GLN A 3 18.37 -24.43 9.74
C GLN A 3 16.97 -24.77 10.27
N GLY A 4 16.47 -23.91 11.15
CA GLY A 4 15.10 -24.00 11.66
C GLY A 4 14.13 -23.74 10.51
N ASN A 5 12.98 -24.37 10.56
CA ASN A 5 11.86 -24.13 9.67
C ASN A 5 11.38 -22.67 9.82
N GLU A 6 12.02 -21.73 9.11
CA GLU A 6 11.71 -20.31 9.15
C GLU A 6 10.64 -19.98 8.10
N GLU A 7 9.39 -20.27 8.43
CA GLU A 7 8.24 -19.98 7.59
C GLU A 7 8.04 -18.45 7.47
N VAL A 8 8.11 -17.91 6.25
CA VAL A 8 7.91 -16.48 5.98
C VAL A 8 6.42 -16.16 6.02
N LYS A 9 6.01 -15.29 6.94
CA LYS A 9 4.60 -14.89 7.09
C LYS A 9 4.24 -13.75 6.13
N PHE A 10 3.08 -13.85 5.48
CA PHE A 10 2.58 -12.78 4.62
C PHE A 10 2.27 -11.50 5.43
N VAL A 11 1.64 -11.66 6.60
CA VAL A 11 1.40 -10.60 7.57
C VAL A 11 1.91 -11.04 8.94
N LYS A 12 2.72 -10.20 9.57
CA LYS A 12 3.15 -10.36 10.96
C LYS A 12 2.11 -9.80 11.92
N GLU A 13 1.68 -10.64 12.85
CA GLU A 13 0.85 -10.22 13.99
C GLU A 13 1.68 -9.45 15.03
N PRO A 14 1.08 -8.49 15.77
CA PRO A 14 1.82 -7.61 16.68
C PRO A 14 2.49 -8.35 17.84
N GLU A 15 1.91 -9.48 18.25
CA GLU A 15 2.30 -10.28 19.40
C GLU A 15 3.46 -11.24 19.08
N GLU A 16 3.87 -11.34 17.82
CA GLU A 16 4.91 -12.27 17.39
C GLU A 16 6.26 -11.58 17.18
N GLU A 17 7.30 -12.07 17.86
CA GLU A 17 8.69 -11.59 17.71
C GLU A 17 9.43 -12.29 16.55
N THR A 18 8.84 -12.31 15.36
CA THR A 18 9.52 -12.80 14.14
C THR A 18 9.95 -11.66 13.21
N GLN A 19 11.10 -11.80 12.55
CA GLN A 19 11.57 -10.89 11.49
C GLN A 19 11.22 -11.39 10.08
N ASN A 20 10.74 -12.63 9.95
CA ASN A 20 10.45 -13.28 8.67
C ASN A 20 9.02 -12.97 8.21
N TYR A 21 8.78 -11.74 7.75
CA TYR A 21 7.46 -11.31 7.25
C TYR A 21 7.53 -10.28 6.12
N ILE A 22 6.50 -10.25 5.27
CA ILE A 22 6.39 -9.28 4.16
C ILE A 22 5.71 -7.98 4.63
N PHE A 23 4.57 -8.10 5.33
CA PHE A 23 3.83 -6.95 5.85
C PHE A 23 3.72 -7.01 7.37
N GLN A 24 3.91 -5.87 8.03
CA GLN A 24 3.72 -5.78 9.47
C GLN A 24 2.33 -5.24 9.79
N LYS A 25 1.60 -5.89 10.68
CA LYS A 25 0.34 -5.37 11.23
C LYS A 25 0.60 -4.29 12.30
N ASN A 26 1.40 -3.27 11.95
CA ASN A 26 1.68 -2.13 12.81
C ASN A 26 0.91 -0.87 12.31
N LYS A 27 0.72 0.10 13.21
CA LYS A 27 -0.01 1.35 12.88
C LYS A 27 0.70 2.18 11.81
N LYS A 28 2.04 2.15 11.75
CA LYS A 28 2.85 2.91 10.78
C LYS A 28 2.70 2.39 9.34
N THR A 29 2.73 1.08 9.13
CA THR A 29 2.51 0.42 7.84
C THR A 29 1.09 0.67 7.33
N LYS A 30 0.09 0.61 8.22
CA LYS A 30 -1.30 0.98 7.85
C LYS A 30 -1.41 2.44 7.41
N VAL A 31 -0.77 3.37 8.14
CA VAL A 31 -0.75 4.79 7.76
C VAL A 31 -0.04 5.00 6.42
N GLY A 32 1.11 4.34 6.20
CA GLY A 32 1.84 4.42 4.93
C GLY A 32 1.02 3.93 3.73
N VAL A 33 0.38 2.77 3.87
CA VAL A 33 -0.52 2.23 2.84
C VAL A 33 -1.71 3.15 2.60
N PHE A 34 -2.31 3.70 3.66
CA PHE A 34 -3.41 4.65 3.54
C PHE A 34 -3.02 5.89 2.74
N VAL A 35 -1.90 6.54 3.09
CA VAL A 35 -1.39 7.72 2.36
C VAL A 35 -1.13 7.41 0.90
N PHE A 36 -0.51 6.27 0.61
CA PHE A 36 -0.24 5.84 -0.76
C PHE A 36 -1.53 5.66 -1.57
N ILE A 37 -2.53 4.97 -1.01
CA ILE A 37 -3.84 4.79 -1.66
C ILE A 37 -4.54 6.14 -1.88
N THR A 38 -4.48 7.05 -0.90
CA THR A 38 -5.06 8.39 -1.02
C THR A 38 -4.45 9.16 -2.19
N ILE A 39 -3.12 9.20 -2.29
CA ILE A 39 -2.42 9.87 -3.40
C ILE A 39 -2.80 9.23 -4.74
N LEU A 40 -2.86 7.89 -4.81
CA LEU A 40 -3.23 7.19 -6.02
C LEU A 40 -4.64 7.56 -6.50
N LEU A 41 -5.61 7.66 -5.59
CA LEU A 41 -6.97 8.10 -5.92
C LEU A 41 -7.00 9.55 -6.40
N PHE A 42 -6.24 10.45 -5.78
CA PHE A 42 -6.12 11.83 -6.25
C PHE A 42 -5.54 11.91 -7.67
N LEU A 43 -4.54 11.08 -8.00
CA LEU A 43 -3.99 11.01 -9.35
C LEU A 43 -5.03 10.54 -10.37
N ILE A 44 -5.83 9.52 -10.04
CA ILE A 44 -6.91 9.04 -10.91
C ILE A 44 -7.94 10.14 -11.16
N ILE A 45 -8.37 10.84 -10.12
CA ILE A 45 -9.30 11.97 -10.24
C ILE A 45 -8.69 13.08 -11.10
N GLY A 46 -7.41 13.39 -10.90
CA GLY A 46 -6.68 14.38 -11.70
C GLY A 46 -6.63 14.02 -13.19
N VAL A 47 -6.42 12.74 -13.52
CA VAL A 47 -6.45 12.27 -14.91
C VAL A 47 -7.86 12.39 -15.50
N ILE A 48 -8.89 11.94 -14.78
CA ILE A 48 -10.28 12.03 -15.26
C ILE A 48 -10.67 13.48 -15.51
N THR A 49 -10.42 14.37 -14.54
CA THR A 49 -10.73 15.80 -14.67
C THR A 49 -9.98 16.45 -15.83
N SER A 50 -8.68 16.12 -15.99
CA SER A 50 -7.89 16.56 -17.13
C SER A 50 -8.52 16.13 -18.46
N VAL A 51 -8.86 14.84 -18.61
CA VAL A 51 -9.51 14.33 -19.83
C VAL A 51 -10.84 15.03 -20.09
N THR A 52 -11.69 15.21 -19.07
CA THR A 52 -12.98 15.90 -19.25
C THR A 52 -12.82 17.36 -19.63
N TYR A 53 -11.83 18.06 -19.07
CA TYR A 53 -11.55 19.46 -19.38
C TYR A 53 -11.07 19.62 -20.82
N PHE A 54 -10.05 18.84 -21.23
CA PHE A 54 -9.53 18.88 -22.60
C PHE A 54 -10.54 18.40 -23.65
N THR A 55 -11.42 17.45 -23.31
CA THR A 55 -12.46 16.98 -24.25
C THR A 55 -13.60 17.99 -24.38
N SER A 56 -13.98 18.67 -23.30
CA SER A 56 -15.04 19.69 -23.33
C SER A 56 -14.65 20.94 -24.13
N GLU A 57 -13.38 21.30 -24.18
CA GLU A 57 -12.87 22.43 -24.97
C GLU A 57 -12.66 22.07 -26.46
N ALA A 58 -12.66 20.78 -26.80
CA ALA A 58 -12.38 20.27 -28.15
C ALA A 58 -13.63 20.01 -28.99
N LEU A 59 -14.84 20.21 -28.45
CA LEU A 59 -16.14 19.89 -29.05
C LEU A 59 -17.00 21.14 -29.17
#